data_AF-A0A8J5ZNY8-F1
#
_entry.id   AF-A0A8J5ZNY8-F1
#
_cell.length_a   1.000
_cell.length_b   1.000
_cell.length_c   1.000
_cell.angle_alpha   90.00
_cell.angle_beta   90.00
_cell.angle_gamma   90.00
#
_symmetry.space_group_name_H-M   'P 1'
#
loop_
_entity.id
_entity.type
_entity.pdbx_description
1 polymer ?
#
loop_
_entity_poly.entity_id
_entity_poly.type
_entity_poly.pdbx_seq_one_letter_code
_entity_poly.pdbx_strand_id
1 'polypeptide(L)'
;VIESLGIIIYKALDYGLKENEERELSPPLEQLIDQMANTMEADGSHDEGYEAADEGLEGEEEKKTIATIRSYRDVMKLCAAHLPTESEAPRHYQAVCRALFAETMELLTFLTKIKSAKE
;
A
#
# COMPACT_ATOMS: atom_id res chain seq x y z
N VAL A 1 6.46 -10.78 8.35
CA VAL A 1 7.21 -9.53 8.07
C VAL A 1 6.47 -8.63 7.10
N ILE A 2 5.99 -9.13 5.96
CA ILE A 2 5.16 -8.33 5.04
C ILE A 2 3.89 -7.82 5.75
N GLU A 3 3.19 -8.69 6.48
CA GLU A 3 2.05 -8.36 7.32
C GLU A 3 2.32 -7.23 8.32
N SER A 4 3.33 -7.41 9.17
CA SER A 4 3.74 -6.38 10.12
C SER A 4 4.11 -5.07 9.43
N LEU A 5 4.72 -5.11 8.23
CA LEU A 5 5.04 -3.90 7.47
C LEU A 5 3.76 -3.21 6.96
N GLY A 6 2.81 -3.96 6.39
CA GLY A 6 1.52 -3.44 5.93
C GLY A 6 0.77 -2.73 7.05
N ILE A 7 0.69 -3.36 8.23
CA ILE A 7 0.05 -2.78 9.42
C ILE A 7 0.74 -1.47 9.85
N ILE A 8 2.08 -1.42 9.85
CA ILE A 8 2.83 -0.22 10.25
C ILE A 8 2.65 0.91 9.23
N ILE A 9 2.62 0.61 7.93
CA ILE A 9 2.36 1.60 6.89
C ILE A 9 0.94 2.16 7.03
N TYR A 10 -0.07 1.32 7.25
CA TYR A 10 -1.43 1.77 7.52
C TYR A 10 -1.51 2.71 8.72
N LYS A 11 -0.91 2.32 9.85
CA LYS A 11 -0.83 3.17 11.05
C LYS A 11 -0.13 4.50 10.81
N ALA A 12 0.89 4.53 9.94
CA ALA A 12 1.58 5.76 9.58
C ALA A 12 0.70 6.68 8.71
N LEU A 13 -0.17 6.11 7.86
CA LEU A 13 -1.11 6.87 7.04
C LEU A 13 -2.24 7.51 7.87
N ASP A 14 -2.69 6.81 8.91
CA ASP A 14 -3.76 7.25 9.84
C ASP A 14 -3.23 8.04 11.05
N TYR A 15 -1.92 8.32 11.10
CA TYR A 15 -1.32 9.00 12.23
C TYR A 15 -1.98 10.37 12.50
N GLY A 16 -2.60 10.50 13.68
CA GLY A 16 -3.26 11.72 14.13
C GLY A 16 -4.76 11.79 13.89
N LEU A 17 -5.37 10.77 13.28
CA LEU A 17 -6.83 10.63 13.17
C LEU A 17 -7.45 10.10 14.47
N LYS A 18 -8.75 10.34 14.66
CA LYS A 18 -9.51 9.73 15.78
C LYS A 18 -9.85 8.27 15.47
N GLU A 19 -10.18 7.49 16.49
CA GLU A 19 -10.52 6.06 16.33
C GLU A 19 -11.76 5.80 15.47
N ASN A 20 -12.62 6.81 15.28
CA ASN A 20 -13.82 6.74 14.46
C ASN A 20 -13.66 7.42 13.09
N GLU A 21 -12.43 7.79 12.72
CA GLU A 21 -12.07 8.44 11.47
C GLU A 21 -11.03 7.57 10.76
N GLU A 22 -11.20 7.36 9.46
CA GLU A 22 -10.27 6.60 8.62
C GLU A 22 -9.86 7.47 7.43
N ARG A 23 -8.63 7.28 6.96
CA ARG A 23 -8.14 7.99 5.78
C ARG A 23 -8.65 7.33 4.51
N GLU A 24 -9.31 8.11 3.65
CA GLU A 24 -9.64 7.64 2.30
C GLU A 24 -8.34 7.45 1.48
N LEU A 25 -8.07 6.20 1.11
CA LEU A 25 -6.93 5.83 0.28
C LEU A 25 -7.34 5.72 -1.19
N SER A 26 -6.37 5.80 -2.10
CA SER A 26 -6.65 5.44 -3.48
C SER A 26 -6.86 3.92 -3.58
N PRO A 27 -7.78 3.44 -4.45
CA PRO A 27 -8.06 2.01 -4.54
C PRO A 27 -6.83 1.11 -4.74
N PRO A 28 -5.81 1.49 -5.54
CA PRO A 28 -4.59 0.66 -5.67
C PRO A 28 -3.75 0.56 -4.40
N LEU A 29 -3.74 1.62 -3.57
CA LEU A 29 -2.97 1.64 -2.33
C LEU A 29 -3.69 0.84 -1.23
N GLU A 30 -5.00 1.00 -1.12
CA GLU A 30 -5.86 0.23 -0.22
C GLU A 30 -5.70 -1.27 -0.48
N GLN A 31 -5.85 -1.68 -1.75
CA GLN A 31 -5.69 -3.08 -2.17
C GLN A 31 -4.30 -3.66 -1.84
N LEU A 32 -3.23 -2.86 -2.00
CA LEU A 32 -1.88 -3.28 -1.64
C LEU A 32 -1.75 -3.51 -0.14
N ILE A 33 -2.24 -2.56 0.67
CA ILE A 33 -2.16 -2.64 2.14
C ILE A 33 -2.99 -3.81 2.65
N ASP A 34 -4.18 -4.05 2.11
CA ASP A 34 -5.03 -5.17 2.50
C ASP A 34 -4.36 -6.52 2.25
N GLN A 35 -3.79 -6.70 1.05
CA GLN A 35 -3.04 -7.90 0.72
C GLN A 35 -1.78 -8.06 1.57
N MET A 36 -1.13 -6.95 1.95
CA MET A 36 0.04 -7.00 2.83
C MET A 36 -0.37 -7.38 4.24
N ALA A 37 -1.41 -6.76 4.79
CA ALA A 37 -1.86 -6.88 6.18
C ALA A 37 -2.69 -8.14 6.47
N ASN A 38 -2.91 -9.00 5.47
CA ASN A 38 -3.70 -10.22 5.59
C ASN A 38 -5.11 -9.97 6.13
N THR A 39 -5.69 -8.80 5.78
CA THR A 39 -7.06 -8.39 6.10
C THR A 39 -8.07 -8.94 5.10
N MET A 40 -7.61 -9.52 3.99
CA MET A 40 -8.45 -10.40 3.18
C MET A 40 -8.78 -11.61 4.06
N GLU A 41 -9.99 -11.60 4.63
CA GLU A 41 -10.69 -12.77 5.13
C GLU A 41 -10.27 -13.95 4.25
N ALA A 42 -9.73 -15.01 4.87
CA ALA A 42 -9.43 -16.24 4.17
C ALA A 42 -10.72 -16.68 3.48
N ASP A 43 -10.82 -16.37 2.17
CA ASP A 43 -12.02 -16.52 1.38
C ASP A 43 -12.53 -17.94 1.58
N GLY A 44 -13.81 -17.97 1.95
CA GLY A 44 -14.57 -19.14 2.28
C GLY A 44 -14.36 -20.21 1.23
N SER A 45 -14.36 -21.45 1.71
CA SER A 45 -14.46 -22.64 0.87
C SER A 45 -15.36 -22.35 -0.33
N HIS A 46 -14.80 -22.52 -1.53
CA HIS A 46 -15.51 -22.65 -2.79
C HIS A 46 -16.83 -23.40 -2.56
N ASP A 47 -17.95 -22.67 -2.58
CA ASP A 47 -19.27 -23.26 -2.70
C ASP A 47 -19.40 -23.75 -4.15
N GLU A 48 -19.21 -25.06 -4.35
CA GLU A 48 -19.39 -25.74 -5.63
C GLU A 48 -20.87 -25.73 -6.04
N GLY A 49 -21.35 -24.58 -6.49
CA GLY A 49 -22.67 -24.41 -7.09
C GLY A 49 -22.66 -24.81 -8.57
N TYR A 50 -23.03 -26.07 -8.82
CA TYR A 50 -23.58 -26.69 -10.04
C TYR A 50 -23.62 -25.87 -11.35
N GLU A 51 -22.96 -26.40 -12.39
CA GLU A 51 -22.94 -25.89 -13.77
C GLU A 51 -24.34 -25.74 -14.40
N ALA A 52 -24.58 -24.61 -15.06
CA ALA A 52 -25.51 -24.51 -16.17
C ALA A 52 -24.87 -23.71 -17.30
N ALA A 53 -24.63 -24.39 -18.42
CA ALA A 53 -24.17 -23.81 -19.67
C ALA A 53 -25.22 -22.83 -20.25
N ASP A 54 -24.78 -21.71 -20.82
CA ASP A 54 -25.06 -21.28 -22.21
C ASP A 54 -24.52 -19.85 -22.48
N GLU A 55 -24.31 -19.57 -23.76
CA GLU A 55 -23.43 -18.61 -24.44
C GLU A 55 -23.57 -17.09 -24.15
N GLY A 56 -22.44 -16.37 -24.34
CA GLY A 56 -22.43 -14.92 -24.51
C GLY A 56 -21.03 -14.29 -24.38
N LEU A 57 -20.27 -14.24 -25.48
CA LEU A 57 -19.05 -13.43 -25.61
C LEU A 57 -19.43 -11.95 -25.56
N GLU A 58 -18.90 -11.18 -24.60
CA GLU A 58 -18.57 -9.76 -24.73
C GLU A 58 -17.92 -9.22 -23.43
N GLY A 59 -16.73 -8.61 -23.57
CA GLY A 59 -16.09 -7.82 -22.52
C GLY A 59 -14.97 -8.53 -21.75
N GLU A 60 -13.75 -8.52 -22.30
CA GLU A 60 -12.51 -8.68 -21.52
C GLU A 60 -12.37 -7.49 -20.55
N GLU A 61 -13.13 -7.50 -19.44
CA GLU A 61 -12.64 -6.86 -18.23
C GLU A 61 -11.71 -7.86 -17.57
N GLU A 62 -10.41 -7.59 -17.66
CA GLU A 62 -9.38 -8.23 -16.87
C GLU A 62 -9.78 -8.15 -15.39
N LYS A 63 -10.53 -9.14 -14.91
CA LYS A 63 -10.55 -9.55 -13.51
C LYS A 63 -9.14 -10.04 -13.22
N LYS A 64 -8.25 -9.08 -13.01
CA LYS A 64 -6.85 -9.26 -12.64
C LYS A 64 -6.90 -10.14 -11.41
N THR A 65 -6.64 -11.42 -11.62
CA THR A 65 -6.58 -12.44 -10.58
C THR A 65 -5.76 -11.85 -9.46
N ILE A 66 -6.39 -11.70 -8.28
CA ILE A 66 -5.81 -11.04 -7.12
C ILE A 66 -4.54 -11.81 -6.77
N ALA A 67 -3.39 -11.31 -7.21
CA ALA A 67 -2.12 -11.98 -7.03
C ALA A 67 -1.74 -11.84 -5.55
N THR A 68 -2.00 -12.89 -4.77
CA THR A 68 -1.65 -12.92 -3.35
C THR A 68 -0.17 -12.58 -3.16
N ILE A 69 0.14 -11.61 -2.28
CA ILE A 69 1.51 -11.24 -1.95
C ILE A 69 2.16 -12.37 -1.16
N ARG A 70 3.15 -13.04 -1.78
CA ARG A 70 3.87 -14.16 -1.15
C ARG A 70 5.34 -13.82 -0.86
N SER A 71 5.84 -12.72 -1.40
CA SER A 71 7.24 -12.31 -1.29
C SER A 71 7.42 -10.80 -1.39
N TYR A 72 8.57 -10.29 -0.93
CA TYR A 72 8.92 -8.87 -1.09
C TYR A 72 8.96 -8.44 -2.56
N ARG A 73 9.31 -9.36 -3.46
CA ARG A 73 9.32 -9.09 -4.90
C ARG A 73 7.91 -8.78 -5.41
N ASP A 74 6.88 -9.42 -4.85
CA ASP A 74 5.50 -9.18 -5.26
C ASP A 74 5.05 -7.79 -4.81
N VAL A 75 5.38 -7.40 -3.57
CA VAL A 75 5.18 -6.02 -3.06
C VAL A 75 5.88 -5.01 -3.98
N MET A 76 7.16 -5.23 -4.29
CA MET A 76 7.93 -4.32 -5.15
C MET A 76 7.35 -4.20 -6.56
N LYS A 77 6.81 -5.28 -7.13
CA LYS A 77 6.14 -5.25 -8.44
C LYS A 77 4.86 -4.43 -8.39
N LEU A 78 4.03 -4.61 -7.36
CA LEU A 78 2.81 -3.83 -7.17
C LEU A 78 3.12 -2.33 -6.98
N CYS A 79 4.16 -2.00 -6.21
CA CYS A 79 4.64 -0.62 -6.12
C CYS A 79 5.12 -0.09 -7.48
N ALA A 80 5.91 -0.85 -8.23
CA ALA A 80 6.39 -0.40 -9.54
C ALA A 80 5.25 -0.12 -10.54
N ALA A 81 4.21 -0.97 -10.54
CA ALA A 81 3.01 -0.83 -11.35
C ALA A 81 2.16 0.43 -11.03
N HIS A 82 2.43 1.10 -9.90
CA HIS A 82 1.82 2.38 -9.58
C HIS A 82 2.37 3.54 -10.45
N LEU A 83 3.57 3.38 -11.01
CA LEU A 83 4.19 4.40 -11.84
C LEU A 83 3.79 4.23 -13.32
N PRO A 84 3.67 5.33 -14.08
CA PRO A 84 3.47 5.24 -15.53
C PRO A 84 4.58 4.50 -16.26
N THR A 85 5.78 4.47 -15.69
CA THR A 85 6.94 3.74 -16.23
C THR A 85 7.59 2.94 -15.11
N GLU A 86 7.24 1.66 -15.02
CA GLU A 86 7.65 0.77 -13.92
C GLU A 86 9.17 0.70 -13.72
N SER A 87 9.95 0.78 -14.80
CA SER A 87 11.42 0.74 -14.76
C SER A 87 12.04 1.92 -14.01
N GLU A 88 11.30 3.02 -13.81
CA GLU A 88 11.75 4.17 -13.02
C GLU A 88 11.59 3.96 -11.51
N ALA A 89 10.88 2.91 -11.07
CA ALA A 89 10.57 2.68 -9.66
C ALA A 89 11.78 2.75 -8.71
N PRO A 90 12.95 2.15 -9.02
CA PRO A 90 14.12 2.26 -8.15
C PRO A 90 14.55 3.72 -7.94
N ARG A 91 14.58 4.53 -9.01
CA ARG A 91 14.98 5.94 -8.95
C ARG A 91 13.93 6.78 -8.25
N HIS A 92 12.66 6.55 -8.57
CA HIS A 92 11.53 7.31 -8.04
C HIS A 92 11.41 7.12 -6.52
N TYR A 93 11.28 5.89 -6.04
CA TYR A 93 11.11 5.63 -4.61
C TYR A 93 12.35 6.02 -3.80
N GLN A 94 13.56 5.88 -4.35
CA GLN A 94 14.76 6.40 -3.72
C GLN A 94 14.69 7.93 -3.55
N ALA A 95 14.26 8.65 -4.59
CA ALA A 95 14.13 10.12 -4.53
C ALA A 95 13.07 10.55 -3.50
N VAL A 96 11.91 9.87 -3.45
CA VAL A 96 10.85 10.12 -2.46
C VAL A 96 11.39 9.98 -1.03
N CYS A 97 12.04 8.86 -0.71
CA CYS A 97 12.58 8.65 0.63
C CYS A 97 13.71 9.64 0.98
N ARG A 98 14.54 10.02 -0.01
CA ARG A 98 15.60 11.04 0.20
C ARG A 98 15.01 12.41 0.52
N ALA A 99 13.96 12.82 -0.20
CA ALA A 99 13.27 14.09 0.06
C ALA A 99 12.63 14.10 1.46
N LEU A 100 11.85 13.05 1.79
CA LEU A 100 11.23 12.89 3.10
C LEU A 100 12.25 12.98 4.25
N PHE A 101 13.39 12.29 4.11
CA PHE A 101 14.44 12.32 5.12
C PHE A 101 15.03 13.72 5.28
N ALA A 102 15.33 14.40 4.17
CA ALA A 102 15.90 15.75 4.19
C ALA A 102 14.96 16.75 4.89
N GLU A 103 13.67 16.75 4.52
CA GLU A 103 12.65 17.61 5.12
C GLU A 103 12.49 17.34 6.62
N THR A 104 12.46 16.06 7.02
CA THR A 104 12.34 15.67 8.43
C THR A 104 13.56 16.12 9.24
N MET A 105 14.77 15.99 8.70
CA MET A 105 16.00 16.40 9.37
C MET A 105 16.11 17.91 9.51
N GLU A 106 15.64 18.67 8.51
CA GLU A 106 15.58 20.13 8.59
C GLU A 106 14.63 20.57 9.72
N LEU A 107 13.41 20.00 9.77
CA LEU A 107 12.45 20.28 10.84
C LEU A 107 13.00 19.90 12.22
N LEU A 108 13.60 18.72 12.35
CA LEU A 108 14.20 18.26 13.61
C LEU A 108 15.32 19.20 14.08
N THR A 109 16.17 19.64 13.16
CA THR A 109 17.24 20.59 13.45
C THR A 109 16.67 21.92 13.93
N PHE A 110 15.62 22.41 13.27
CA PHE A 110 14.93 23.63 13.66
C PHE A 110 14.31 23.54 15.06
N LEU A 111 13.55 22.47 15.34
CA LEU A 111 12.93 22.23 16.65
C LEU A 111 13.96 22.08 17.77
N THR A 112 15.09 21.43 17.48
CA THR A 112 16.20 21.28 18.45
C THR A 112 16.78 22.65 18.80
N LYS A 113 16.99 23.54 17.81
CA LYS A 113 17.47 24.91 18.05
C LYS A 113 16.49 25.73 18.88
N ILE A 114 15.18 25.64 18.61
CA ILE A 114 14.16 26.31 19.42
C ILE A 114 14.21 25.82 20.86
N LYS A 115 14.28 24.51 21.07
CA LYS A 115 14.34 23.92 22.41
C LYS A 115 15.56 24.43 23.18
N SER A 116 16.73 24.48 22.55
CA SER A 116 17.97 24.96 23.20
C SER A 116 18.03 26.47 23.43
N ALA A 117 17.27 27.26 22.67
CA ALA A 117 17.25 28.72 22.80
C ALA A 117 16.25 29.23 23.85
N LYS A 118 15.44 28.34 24.43
CA LYS A 118 14.42 28.66 25.44
C LYS A 118 14.91 28.43 26.88
N GLU A 119 16.19 28.07 27.05
CA GLU A 119 16.94 28.06 28.32
C GLU A 119 17.80 29.33 28.42
#